data_AF-A0A1B7TAY4-F1
#
_entry.id   AF-A0A1B7TAY4-F1
#
_cell.length_a   1.000
_cell.length_b   1.000
_cell.length_c   1.000
_cell.angle_alpha   90.00
_cell.angle_beta   90.00
_cell.angle_gamma   90.00
#
_symmetry.space_group_name_H-M   'P 1'
#
loop_
_entity.id
_entity.type
_entity.pdbx_description
1 polymer ?
#
loop_
_entity_poly.entity_id
_entity_poly.type
_entity_poly.pdbx_seq_one_letter_code
_entity_poly.pdbx_strand_id
1 'polypeptide(L)'
;KKKKKRVKVSHNVIEQKYRDNINEKIVKFKDLVPALQYCSQKDEFLADSTNEATNNAGETYQPDPLLLKKLDGLSPAKKMSKAIILGKTYEYIQHLEAKVERYEHQIKNYE
;
A
#
# COMPACT_ATOMS: atom_id res chain seq x y z
N LYS A 1 -53.20 9.15 -8.19
CA LYS A 1 -51.87 9.79 -8.37
C LYS A 1 -50.77 8.79 -7.95
N LYS A 2 -50.02 8.20 -8.89
CA LYS A 2 -48.87 7.31 -8.56
C LYS A 2 -47.66 8.15 -8.14
N LYS A 3 -47.10 7.92 -6.95
CA LYS A 3 -45.87 8.57 -6.46
C LYS A 3 -44.69 8.23 -7.38
N LYS A 4 -44.03 9.23 -7.96
CA LYS A 4 -42.77 9.06 -8.70
C LYS A 4 -41.67 8.57 -7.74
N LYS A 5 -41.11 7.38 -7.98
CA LYS A 5 -39.96 6.83 -7.24
C LYS A 5 -38.71 7.65 -7.57
N ARG A 6 -38.35 8.62 -6.72
CA ARG A 6 -37.21 9.54 -6.91
C ARG A 6 -35.97 9.24 -6.04
N VAL A 7 -35.78 8.00 -5.58
CA VAL A 7 -34.85 7.72 -4.46
C VAL A 7 -33.60 6.91 -4.83
N LYS A 8 -33.49 6.36 -6.05
CA LYS A 8 -32.38 5.44 -6.37
C LYS A 8 -31.09 6.13 -6.83
N VAL A 9 -31.19 7.24 -7.57
CA VAL A 9 -30.01 7.94 -8.10
C VAL A 9 -29.21 8.59 -6.97
N SER A 10 -29.87 9.24 -6.01
CA SER A 10 -29.19 9.83 -4.85
C SER A 10 -28.54 8.75 -3.97
N HIS A 11 -29.23 7.64 -3.70
CA HIS A 11 -28.67 6.56 -2.89
C HIS A 11 -27.41 5.94 -3.52
N ASN A 12 -27.44 5.67 -4.83
CA ASN A 12 -26.29 5.15 -5.55
C ASN A 12 -25.10 6.11 -5.54
N VAL A 13 -25.36 7.42 -5.70
CA VAL A 13 -24.31 8.45 -5.64
C VAL A 13 -23.70 8.55 -4.23
N ILE A 14 -24.53 8.48 -3.18
CA ILE A 14 -24.07 8.51 -1.79
C ILE A 14 -23.19 7.28 -1.48
N GLU A 15 -23.65 6.10 -1.89
CA GLU A 15 -22.92 4.85 -1.67
C GLU A 15 -21.64 4.78 -2.51
N GLN A 16 -21.65 5.29 -3.75
CA GLN A 16 -20.43 5.46 -4.55
C GLN A 16 -19.42 6.35 -3.82
N LYS A 17 -19.85 7.51 -3.31
CA LYS A 17 -18.99 8.42 -2.54
C LYS A 17 -18.41 7.76 -1.29
N TYR A 18 -19.16 6.88 -0.63
CA TYR A 18 -18.65 6.10 0.51
C TYR A 18 -17.54 5.12 0.09
N ARG A 19 -17.76 4.36 -0.99
CA ARG A 19 -16.75 3.45 -1.54
C ARG A 19 -15.50 4.18 -2.00
N ASP A 20 -15.66 5.31 -2.68
CA ASP A 20 -14.55 6.13 -3.18
C ASP A 20 -13.72 6.63 -2.01
N ASN A 21 -14.35 7.15 -0.95
CA ASN A 21 -13.65 7.58 0.25
C ASN A 21 -12.86 6.45 0.93
N ILE A 22 -13.42 5.23 1.00
CA ILE A 22 -12.68 4.06 1.51
C ILE A 22 -11.49 3.72 0.60
N ASN A 23 -11.72 3.67 -0.71
CA ASN A 23 -10.67 3.33 -1.67
C ASN A 23 -9.55 4.37 -1.67
N GLU A 24 -9.85 5.65 -1.53
CA GLU A 24 -8.86 6.73 -1.36
C GLU A 24 -7.94 6.47 -0.16
N LYS A 25 -8.50 6.05 0.98
CA LYS A 25 -7.69 5.71 2.16
C LYS A 25 -6.82 4.47 1.91
N ILE A 26 -7.36 3.45 1.25
CA ILE A 26 -6.59 2.24 0.88
C ILE A 26 -5.43 2.60 -0.06
N VAL A 27 -5.65 3.51 -1.02
CA VAL A 27 -4.58 4.00 -1.91
C VAL A 27 -3.52 4.76 -1.11
N LYS A 28 -3.91 5.64 -0.18
CA LYS A 28 -2.93 6.31 0.71
C LYS A 28 -2.06 5.32 1.47
N PHE A 29 -2.63 4.22 1.96
CA PHE A 29 -1.84 3.17 2.62
C PHE A 29 -0.86 2.49 1.66
N LYS A 30 -1.30 2.18 0.44
CA LYS A 30 -0.42 1.64 -0.61
C LYS A 30 0.79 2.54 -0.84
N ASP A 31 0.57 3.86 -0.87
CA ASP A 31 1.60 4.85 -1.18
C ASP A 31 2.50 5.18 0.02
N LEU A 32 2.07 4.94 1.27
CA LEU A 32 2.85 5.25 2.47
C LEU A 32 3.70 4.07 2.96
N VAL A 33 3.23 2.84 2.79
CA VAL A 33 3.87 1.66 3.38
C VAL A 33 5.01 1.15 2.49
N PRO A 34 6.28 1.11 2.97
CA PRO A 34 7.43 0.73 2.15
C PRO A 34 7.31 -0.65 1.51
N ALA A 35 6.76 -1.63 2.24
CA ALA A 35 6.53 -2.98 1.73
C ALA A 35 5.53 -3.04 0.57
N LEU A 36 4.58 -2.10 0.51
CA LEU A 36 3.60 -1.99 -0.58
C LEU A 36 4.15 -1.21 -1.77
N GLN A 37 4.89 -0.12 -1.51
CA GLN A 37 5.61 0.65 -2.53
C GLN A 37 6.54 -0.25 -3.36
N TYR A 38 7.26 -1.15 -2.69
CA TYR A 38 8.13 -2.13 -3.36
C TYR A 38 7.38 -3.00 -4.37
N CYS A 39 6.22 -3.52 -3.97
CA CYS A 39 5.40 -4.34 -4.84
C CYS A 39 4.88 -3.52 -6.03
N SER A 40 4.44 -2.28 -5.79
CA SER A 40 3.93 -1.42 -6.86
C SER A 40 4.98 -1.09 -7.92
N GLN A 41 6.21 -0.76 -7.51
CA GLN A 41 7.30 -0.50 -8.47
C GLN A 41 7.69 -1.74 -9.25
N LYS A 42 7.69 -2.91 -8.59
CA LYS A 42 7.94 -4.18 -9.27
C LYS A 42 6.86 -4.47 -10.31
N ASP A 43 5.59 -4.28 -9.96
CA ASP A 43 4.47 -4.52 -10.88
C ASP A 43 4.51 -3.54 -12.07
N GLU A 44 4.89 -2.27 -11.84
CA GLU A 44 5.05 -1.26 -12.89
C GLU A 44 6.20 -1.57 -13.85
N PHE A 45 7.35 -1.98 -13.31
CA PHE A 45 8.50 -2.42 -14.11
C PHE A 45 8.17 -3.65 -14.99
N LEU A 46 7.44 -4.62 -14.42
CA LEU A 46 7.00 -5.81 -15.15
C LEU A 46 5.99 -5.45 -16.24
N ALA A 47 5.10 -4.48 -16.01
CA ALA A 47 4.14 -4.04 -17.01
C ALA A 47 4.84 -3.41 -18.23
N ASP A 48 5.87 -2.58 -18.03
CA ASP A 48 6.61 -1.93 -19.12
C ASP A 48 7.43 -2.93 -19.96
N SER A 49 7.97 -3.97 -19.31
CA SER A 49 8.72 -5.05 -19.98
C SER A 49 7.86 -5.99 -20.85
N THR A 50 6.53 -6.00 -20.72
CA THR A 50 5.68 -6.92 -21.51
C THR A 50 5.58 -6.58 -23.01
N ASN A 51 6.18 -5.48 -23.46
CA ASN A 51 6.33 -5.20 -24.90
C ASN A 51 7.45 -6.02 -25.58
N GLU A 52 8.33 -6.68 -24.83
CA GLU A 52 9.33 -7.59 -25.38
C GLU A 52 9.28 -8.96 -24.69
N ALA A 53 8.83 -9.96 -25.43
CA ALA A 53 8.74 -11.35 -25.00
C ALA A 53 10.12 -11.93 -24.65
N THR A 54 10.58 -11.74 -23.41
CA THR A 54 11.70 -12.49 -22.87
C THR A 54 11.33 -13.10 -21.52
N ASN A 55 11.28 -14.44 -21.50
CA ASN A 55 10.88 -15.26 -20.35
C ASN A 55 11.90 -15.25 -19.17
N ASN A 56 12.77 -14.23 -19.10
CA ASN A 56 13.83 -14.05 -18.10
C ASN A 56 13.75 -12.72 -17.33
N ALA A 57 12.66 -11.94 -17.46
CA ALA A 57 12.51 -10.62 -16.84
C ALA A 57 12.39 -10.61 -15.29
N GLY A 58 12.29 -11.78 -14.66
CA GLY A 58 12.15 -11.89 -13.20
C GLY A 58 13.43 -11.57 -12.42
N GLU A 59 14.61 -11.68 -13.05
CA GLU A 59 15.91 -11.59 -12.39
C GLU A 59 16.57 -10.20 -12.46
N THR A 60 16.08 -9.30 -13.32
CA THR A 60 16.73 -7.99 -13.57
C THR A 60 16.10 -6.81 -12.81
N TYR A 61 15.02 -7.04 -12.04
CA TYR A 61 14.42 -5.97 -11.25
C TYR A 61 15.31 -5.64 -10.04
N GLN A 62 16.12 -4.59 -10.20
CA GLN A 62 16.89 -3.99 -9.12
C GLN A 62 16.01 -2.91 -8.44
N PRO A 63 15.48 -3.15 -7.24
CA PRO A 63 14.74 -2.11 -6.52
C PRO A 63 15.67 -0.95 -6.16
N ASP A 64 15.12 0.26 -6.12
CA ASP A 64 15.83 1.44 -5.63
C ASP A 64 16.48 1.13 -4.25
N PRO A 65 17.82 1.27 -4.10
CA PRO A 65 18.50 1.05 -2.83
C PRO A 65 17.89 1.83 -1.66
N LEU A 66 17.34 3.02 -1.90
CA LEU A 66 16.66 3.81 -0.88
C LEU A 66 15.36 3.14 -0.41
N LEU A 67 14.63 2.49 -1.31
CA LEU A 67 13.41 1.77 -0.97
C LEU A 67 13.72 0.52 -0.14
N LEU A 68 14.79 -0.19 -0.49
CA LEU A 68 15.24 -1.35 0.27
C LEU A 68 15.63 -0.95 1.71
N LYS A 69 16.29 0.20 1.88
CA LYS A 69 16.59 0.76 3.21
C LYS A 69 15.32 1.15 3.98
N LYS A 70 14.29 1.67 3.31
CA LYS A 70 13.01 2.04 3.93
C LYS A 70 12.21 0.84 4.46
N LEU A 71 12.44 -0.36 3.94
CA LEU A 71 11.82 -1.57 4.49
C LEU A 71 12.26 -1.82 5.93
N ASP A 72 13.46 -1.41 6.31
CA ASP A 72 13.95 -1.48 7.70
C ASP A 72 13.82 -2.90 8.30
N GLY A 73 14.03 -3.92 7.48
CA GLY A 73 13.90 -5.34 7.84
C GLY A 73 12.53 -5.98 7.57
N LEU A 74 11.52 -5.20 7.15
CA LEU A 74 10.20 -5.74 6.82
C LEU A 74 10.20 -6.50 5.49
N SER A 75 9.35 -7.52 5.41
CA SER A 75 9.18 -8.30 4.19
C SER A 75 8.35 -7.53 3.15
N PRO A 76 8.84 -7.39 1.89
CA PRO A 76 8.05 -6.81 0.82
C PRO A 76 6.73 -7.55 0.60
N ALA A 77 5.70 -6.83 0.18
CA ALA A 77 4.46 -7.47 -0.24
C ALA A 77 4.65 -8.22 -1.56
N LYS A 78 3.96 -9.36 -1.71
CA LYS A 78 4.04 -10.19 -2.92
C LYS A 78 3.08 -9.76 -4.04
N LYS A 79 1.93 -9.20 -3.66
CA LYS A 79 0.83 -8.79 -4.56
C LYS A 79 0.01 -7.67 -3.92
N MET A 80 -0.59 -6.80 -4.72
CA MET A 80 -1.48 -5.74 -4.25
C MET A 80 -2.94 -6.19 -4.20
N SER A 81 -3.45 -6.42 -2.98
CA SER A 81 -4.88 -6.63 -2.71
C SER A 81 -5.32 -5.82 -1.50
N LYS A 82 -6.62 -5.50 -1.38
CA LYS A 82 -7.14 -4.72 -0.24
C LYS A 82 -6.78 -5.35 1.11
N ALA A 83 -6.86 -6.68 1.22
CA ALA A 83 -6.49 -7.39 2.43
C ALA A 83 -4.99 -7.31 2.72
N ILE A 84 -4.13 -7.46 1.70
CA ILE A 84 -2.68 -7.36 1.87
C ILE A 84 -2.27 -5.93 2.21
N ILE A 85 -2.88 -4.92 1.59
CA ILE A 85 -2.63 -3.51 1.91
C ILE A 85 -2.90 -3.26 3.39
N LEU A 86 -4.07 -3.67 3.89
CA LEU A 86 -4.43 -3.50 5.29
C LEU A 86 -3.48 -4.28 6.23
N GLY A 87 -3.14 -5.53 5.89
CA GLY A 87 -2.22 -6.35 6.68
C GLY A 87 -0.81 -5.74 6.77
N LYS A 88 -0.24 -5.31 5.64
CA LYS A 88 1.08 -4.64 5.61
C LYS A 88 1.08 -3.27 6.25
N THR A 89 -0.05 -2.56 6.22
CA THR A 89 -0.21 -1.29 6.94
C THR A 89 -0.16 -1.52 8.44
N TYR A 90 -0.87 -2.53 8.93
CA TYR A 90 -0.85 -2.91 10.34
C TYR A 90 0.56 -3.35 10.79
N GLU A 91 1.23 -4.21 10.02
CA GLU A 91 2.63 -4.63 10.27
C GLU A 91 3.57 -3.41 10.36
N TYR A 92 3.39 -2.43 9.48
CA TYR A 92 4.21 -1.23 9.47
C TYR A 92 3.96 -0.32 10.69
N ILE A 93 2.72 -0.20 11.15
CA ILE A 93 2.40 0.55 12.38
C ILE A 93 3.13 -0.09 13.57
N GLN A 94 3.01 -1.41 13.76
CA GLN A 94 3.68 -2.12 14.85
C GLN A 94 5.21 -1.95 14.79
N HIS A 95 5.78 -1.98 13.57
CA HIS A 95 7.20 -1.75 13.36
C HIS A 95 7.64 -0.35 13.80
N LEU A 96 6.86 0.68 13.42
CA LEU A 96 7.16 2.07 13.80
C LEU A 96 7.01 2.29 15.31
N GLU A 97 5.99 1.72 15.94
CA GLU A 97 5.80 1.79 17.40
C GLU A 97 7.00 1.18 18.14
N ALA A 98 7.41 -0.04 17.77
CA ALA A 98 8.59 -0.68 18.36
C ALA A 98 9.88 0.10 18.08
N LYS A 99 9.97 0.78 16.93
CA LYS A 99 11.12 1.62 16.58
C LYS A 99 11.20 2.87 17.45
N VAL A 100 10.05 3.51 17.71
CA VAL A 100 9.95 4.65 18.63
C VAL A 100 10.37 4.23 20.03
N GLU A 101 9.82 3.13 20.55
CA GLU A 101 10.17 2.62 21.89
C GLU A 101 11.68 2.36 22.05
N ARG A 102 12.32 1.75 21.03
CA ARG A 102 13.78 1.55 21.02
C ARG A 102 14.54 2.87 21.06
N TYR A 103 14.11 3.89 20.32
CA TYR A 103 14.76 5.19 20.32
C TYR A 103 14.57 5.94 21.63
N GLU A 104 13.39 5.88 22.23
CA GLU A 104 13.14 6.46 23.55
C GLU A 104 14.04 5.82 24.62
N HIS A 105 14.18 4.48 24.60
CA HIS A 105 15.09 3.77 25.50
C HIS A 105 16.56 4.16 25.27
N GLN A 106 16.97 4.34 24.01
CA GLN A 106 18.32 4.81 23.69
C GLN A 106 18.56 6.22 24.23
N ILE A 107 17.66 7.18 23.98
CA ILE A 107 17.76 8.55 24.46
C ILE A 107 17.90 8.57 25.97
N LYS A 108 17.05 7.82 26.69
CA LYS A 108 17.10 7.72 28.15
C LYS A 108 18.44 7.16 28.68
N ASN A 109 19.12 6.29 27.93
CA ASN A 109 20.42 5.77 28.33
C ASN A 109 21.58 6.75 28.09
N TYR A 110 21.35 7.79 27.28
CA TYR A 110 22.32 8.86 27.02
C TYR A 110 22.09 10.11 27.89
N GLU A 111 20.96 10.19 28.59
CA GLU A 111 20.64 11.21 29.61
C GLU A 111 21.12 10.79 31.01
#